data_AF-A0A970QFW0-F1
#
_entry.id   AF-A0A970QFW0-F1
#
_cell.length_a   1.000
_cell.length_b   1.000
_cell.length_c   1.000
_cell.angle_alpha   90.00
_cell.angle_beta   90.00
_cell.angle_gamma   90.00
#
_symmetry.space_group_name_H-M   'P 1'
#
loop_
_entity.id
_entity.type
_entity.pdbx_description
1 polymer ?
#
loop_
_entity_poly.entity_id
_entity_poly.type
_entity_poly.pdbx_seq_one_letter_code
_entity_poly.pdbx_strand_id
1 'polypeptide(L)'
;MTKYFETKLTRRESLAAMGAMALAATFAGATDTAAKDSFKGIALQLYTLREPAKKDLAGTLKKVKEMGWEYVQWSGMPDLSAQEIRNALDEAGLTAVSAHIGIEGFEQNFDEQVAFW
;
A
#
# COMPACT_ATOMS: atom_id res chain seq x y z
N MET A 1 -54.31 19.26 -29.54
CA MET A 1 -53.19 20.13 -29.14
C MET A 1 -53.66 20.88 -27.89
N THR A 2 -53.27 20.62 -26.64
CA THR A 2 -52.25 19.78 -26.00
C THR A 2 -52.79 19.55 -24.59
N LYS A 3 -53.00 18.30 -24.15
CA LYS A 3 -53.43 18.01 -22.77
C LYS A 3 -52.22 18.16 -21.85
N TYR A 4 -52.23 19.16 -20.98
CA TYR A 4 -51.33 19.23 -19.83
C TYR A 4 -51.81 18.20 -18.80
N PHE A 5 -51.08 17.10 -18.64
CA PHE A 5 -51.25 16.18 -17.52
C PHE A 5 -50.29 16.61 -16.41
N GLU A 6 -50.85 17.10 -15.31
CA GLU A 6 -50.14 17.39 -14.07
C GLU A 6 -49.93 16.04 -13.34
N THR A 7 -48.71 15.51 -13.33
CA THR A 7 -48.42 14.23 -12.65
C THR A 7 -48.19 14.47 -11.17
N LYS A 8 -49.23 14.36 -10.33
CA LYS A 8 -49.07 14.37 -8.87
C LYS A 8 -48.68 12.96 -8.38
N LEU A 9 -47.43 12.79 -7.94
CA LEU A 9 -46.98 11.57 -7.27
C LEU A 9 -47.87 11.26 -6.06
N THR A 10 -48.33 10.02 -5.96
CA THR A 10 -49.17 9.58 -4.84
C THR A 10 -48.32 9.18 -3.63
N ARG A 11 -48.86 9.33 -2.40
CA ARG A 11 -48.15 8.98 -1.14
C ARG A 11 -47.60 7.55 -1.14
N ARG A 12 -48.28 6.63 -1.83
CA ARG A 12 -47.86 5.22 -1.96
C ARG A 12 -46.65 5.07 -2.88
N GLU A 13 -46.57 5.84 -3.95
CA GLU A 13 -45.42 5.85 -4.86
C GLU A 13 -44.21 6.52 -4.20
N SER A 14 -44.43 7.59 -3.44
CA SER A 14 -43.37 8.22 -2.63
C SER A 14 -42.80 7.24 -1.59
N LEU A 15 -43.65 6.50 -0.89
CA LEU A 15 -43.21 5.49 0.08
C LEU A 15 -42.45 4.32 -0.58
N ALA A 16 -42.89 3.87 -1.76
CA ALA A 16 -42.20 2.83 -2.50
C ALA A 16 -40.81 3.29 -2.99
N ALA A 17 -40.69 4.53 -3.47
CA ALA A 17 -39.42 5.10 -3.90
C ALA A 17 -38.42 5.27 -2.74
N MET A 18 -38.89 5.68 -1.56
CA MET A 18 -38.05 5.78 -0.36
C MET A 18 -37.58 4.40 0.14
N GLY A 19 -38.45 3.39 0.08
CA GLY A 19 -38.09 2.01 0.43
C GLY A 19 -37.02 1.40 -0.48
N ALA A 20 -37.09 1.68 -1.79
CA ALA A 20 -36.09 1.23 -2.75
C ALA A 20 -34.71 1.90 -2.56
N MET A 21 -34.67 3.18 -2.18
CA MET A 21 -33.40 3.86 -1.85
C MET A 21 -32.76 3.34 -0.55
N ALA A 22 -33.56 3.02 0.47
CA ALA A 22 -33.04 2.48 1.73
C ALA A 22 -32.39 1.09 1.55
N LEU A 23 -32.92 0.26 0.65
CA LEU A 23 -32.36 -1.07 0.36
C LEU A 23 -31.08 -1.01 -0.50
N ALA A 24 -30.95 0.00 -1.36
CA ALA A 24 -29.74 0.24 -2.15
C ALA A 24 -28.57 0.76 -1.31
N ALA A 25 -28.85 1.53 -0.24
CA ALA A 25 -27.82 2.07 0.65
C ALA A 25 -27.12 1.01 1.51
N THR A 26 -27.73 -0.16 1.73
CA THR A 26 -27.11 -1.24 2.52
C THR A 26 -26.15 -2.14 1.74
N PHE A 27 -26.03 -1.99 0.42
CA PHE A 27 -25.10 -2.79 -0.40
C PHE A 27 -23.81 -2.07 -0.81
N ALA A 28 -23.69 -0.78 -0.48
CA ALA A 28 -22.52 0.03 -0.83
C ALA A 28 -21.84 0.59 0.43
N GLY A 29 -21.02 -0.24 1.07
CA GLY A 29 -19.90 0.22 1.88
C GLY A 29 -20.13 0.30 3.40
N ALA A 30 -19.67 -0.73 4.11
CA ALA A 30 -18.70 -0.63 5.21
C ALA A 30 -18.59 -1.96 5.97
N THR A 31 -18.16 -3.04 5.30
CA THR A 31 -17.45 -4.12 6.00
C THR A 31 -15.97 -3.80 5.92
N ASP A 32 -15.51 -2.80 6.67
CA ASP A 32 -14.08 -2.52 6.77
C ASP A 32 -13.69 -2.30 8.23
N THR A 33 -13.81 -3.38 8.99
CA THR A 33 -12.86 -3.64 10.08
C THR A 33 -12.61 -5.15 10.15
N ALA A 34 -12.18 -5.76 9.05
CA ALA A 34 -11.20 -6.83 9.21
C ALA A 34 -9.98 -6.11 9.78
N ALA A 35 -9.72 -6.28 11.07
CA ALA A 35 -8.47 -5.87 11.66
C ALA A 35 -7.36 -6.46 10.77
N LYS A 36 -6.70 -5.61 9.98
CA LYS A 36 -5.57 -6.00 9.13
C LYS A 36 -4.67 -6.84 10.00
N ASP A 37 -4.42 -8.09 9.60
CA ASP A 37 -3.55 -9.02 10.29
C ASP A 37 -2.32 -8.24 10.77
N SER A 38 -2.21 -8.06 12.08
CA SER A 38 -1.15 -7.23 12.65
C SER A 38 0.18 -7.86 12.24
N PHE A 39 1.04 -7.12 11.55
CA PHE A 39 2.35 -7.62 11.11
C PHE A 39 3.08 -8.31 12.27
N LYS A 40 3.20 -9.65 12.22
CA LYS A 40 3.89 -10.47 13.24
C LYS A 40 5.32 -10.84 12.84
N GLY A 41 5.87 -10.18 11.82
CA GLY A 41 7.24 -10.41 11.35
C GLY A 41 8.27 -9.59 12.11
N ILE A 42 9.52 -10.05 12.14
CA ILE A 42 10.66 -9.23 12.58
C ILE A 42 11.37 -8.76 11.29
N ALA A 43 11.69 -7.46 11.23
CA ALA A 43 12.38 -6.88 10.09
C ALA A 43 13.82 -6.49 10.45
N LEU A 44 14.76 -6.77 9.55
CA LEU A 44 16.15 -6.35 9.69
C LEU A 44 16.34 -4.95 9.09
N GLN A 45 16.83 -4.01 9.90
CA GLN A 45 17.30 -2.72 9.38
C GLN A 45 18.67 -2.87 8.69
N LEU A 46 18.67 -2.72 7.36
CA LEU A 46 19.81 -3.06 6.51
C LEU A 46 21.05 -2.18 6.72
N TYR A 47 20.92 -1.01 7.35
CA TYR A 47 22.08 -0.18 7.71
C TYR A 47 23.11 -0.92 8.59
N THR A 48 22.67 -1.93 9.33
CA THR A 48 23.53 -2.85 10.10
C THR A 48 24.55 -3.56 9.22
N LEU A 49 24.18 -3.84 7.95
CA LEU A 49 24.97 -4.56 6.96
C LEU A 49 25.52 -3.65 5.85
N ARG A 50 25.58 -2.34 6.09
CA ARG A 50 26.05 -1.35 5.08
C ARG A 50 27.44 -1.65 4.53
N GLU A 51 28.38 -2.12 5.37
CA GLU A 51 29.76 -2.37 4.94
C GLU A 51 29.89 -3.58 4.00
N PRO A 52 29.29 -4.75 4.27
CA PRO A 52 29.24 -5.82 3.26
C PRO A 52 28.38 -5.45 2.04
N ALA A 53 27.25 -4.75 2.22
CA ALA A 53 26.39 -4.32 1.12
C ALA A 53 27.08 -3.36 0.14
N LYS A 54 27.96 -2.47 0.63
CA LYS A 54 28.82 -1.61 -0.21
C LYS A 54 29.76 -2.39 -1.13
N LYS A 55 30.15 -3.61 -0.74
CA LYS A 55 31.07 -4.45 -1.52
C LYS A 55 30.32 -5.36 -2.49
N ASP A 56 29.22 -5.93 -2.02
CA ASP A 56 28.39 -6.88 -2.76
C ASP A 56 26.97 -6.85 -2.17
N LEU A 57 26.10 -6.01 -2.76
CA LEU A 57 24.72 -5.88 -2.32
C LEU A 57 23.96 -7.19 -2.51
N ALA A 58 24.01 -7.77 -3.72
CA ALA A 58 23.25 -8.95 -4.08
C ALA A 58 23.62 -10.15 -3.19
N GLY A 59 24.92 -10.41 -2.99
CA GLY A 59 25.38 -11.46 -2.09
C GLY A 59 25.05 -11.19 -0.62
N THR A 60 25.02 -9.93 -0.19
CA THR A 60 24.60 -9.56 1.16
C THR A 60 23.11 -9.83 1.38
N LEU A 61 22.24 -9.40 0.47
CA LEU A 61 20.80 -9.62 0.57
C LEU A 61 20.45 -11.12 0.49
N LYS A 62 21.12 -11.87 -0.38
CA LYS A 62 20.98 -13.33 -0.43
C LYS A 62 21.31 -13.99 0.90
N LYS A 63 22.43 -13.61 1.53
CA LYS A 63 22.80 -14.11 2.86
C LYS A 63 21.78 -13.72 3.93
N VAL A 64 21.19 -12.52 3.84
CA VAL A 64 20.09 -12.10 4.74
C VAL A 64 18.92 -13.07 4.66
N LYS A 65 18.52 -13.44 3.44
CA LYS A 65 17.47 -14.46 3.24
C LYS A 65 17.88 -15.84 3.77
N GLU A 66 19.11 -16.28 3.50
CA GLU A 66 19.66 -17.55 3.99
C GLU A 66 19.71 -17.62 5.53
N MET A 67 19.88 -16.48 6.21
CA MET A 67 19.80 -16.37 7.68
C MET A 67 18.38 -16.48 8.24
N GLY A 68 17.35 -16.54 7.39
CA GLY A 68 15.95 -16.69 7.79
C GLY A 68 15.17 -15.38 7.92
N TRP A 69 15.72 -14.25 7.47
CA TRP A 69 14.97 -13.00 7.42
C TRP A 69 13.98 -13.00 6.26
N GLU A 70 12.76 -12.56 6.53
CA GLU A 70 11.71 -12.38 5.52
C GLU A 70 11.49 -10.90 5.20
N TYR A 71 11.61 -10.05 6.22
CA TYR A 71 11.32 -8.63 6.14
C TYR A 71 12.56 -7.79 6.42
N VAL A 72 12.65 -6.65 5.75
CA VAL A 72 13.74 -5.70 5.91
C VAL A 72 13.24 -4.26 5.95
N GLN A 73 14.05 -3.39 6.54
CA GLN A 73 13.96 -1.95 6.30
C GLN A 73 15.11 -1.54 5.38
N TRP A 74 14.78 -0.88 4.26
CA TRP A 74 15.79 -0.24 3.41
C TRP A 74 16.33 1.02 4.09
N SER A 75 17.63 1.26 4.05
CA SER A 75 18.24 2.39 4.80
C SER A 75 19.07 3.33 3.95
N GLY A 76 18.67 3.56 2.70
CA GLY A 76 19.37 4.47 1.79
C GLY A 76 20.78 3.99 1.44
N MET A 77 20.98 2.67 1.34
CA MET A 77 22.28 2.14 0.92
C MET A 77 22.21 0.80 0.16
N PRO A 78 22.93 0.69 -0.97
CA PRO A 78 23.52 1.79 -1.75
C PRO A 78 22.47 2.79 -2.26
N ASP A 79 22.92 3.93 -2.77
CA ASP A 79 22.01 4.89 -3.41
C ASP A 79 21.53 4.31 -4.74
N LEU A 80 20.24 3.98 -4.78
CA LEU A 80 19.58 3.26 -5.87
C LEU A 80 18.20 3.89 -6.08
N SER A 81 17.73 3.87 -7.31
CA SER A 81 16.34 4.23 -7.59
C SER A 81 15.39 3.26 -6.88
N ALA A 82 14.18 3.74 -6.62
CA ALA A 82 13.10 2.92 -6.06
C ALA A 82 12.93 1.58 -6.80
N GLN A 83 12.91 1.60 -8.13
CA GLN A 83 12.76 0.39 -8.93
C GLN A 83 13.93 -0.59 -8.73
N GLU A 84 15.16 -0.10 -8.68
CA GLU A 84 16.35 -0.94 -8.44
C GLU A 84 16.33 -1.57 -7.04
N ILE A 85 15.87 -0.82 -6.03
CA ILE A 85 15.67 -1.33 -4.67
C ILE A 85 14.65 -2.47 -4.68
N ARG A 86 13.47 -2.24 -5.30
CA ARG A 86 12.42 -3.25 -5.42
C ARG A 86 12.94 -4.53 -6.07
N ASN A 87 13.62 -4.39 -7.20
CA ASN A 87 14.19 -5.52 -7.95
C ASN A 87 15.22 -6.29 -7.11
N ALA A 88 16.17 -5.61 -6.47
CA ALA A 88 17.20 -6.26 -5.65
C ALA A 88 16.60 -7.05 -4.47
N LEU A 89 15.53 -6.53 -3.87
CA LEU A 89 14.81 -7.21 -2.80
C LEU A 89 13.99 -8.41 -3.30
N ASP A 90 13.30 -8.27 -4.44
CA ASP A 90 12.56 -9.37 -5.09
C ASP A 90 13.48 -10.53 -5.47
N GLU A 91 14.62 -10.22 -6.10
CA GLU A 91 15.63 -11.21 -6.49
C GLU A 91 16.18 -11.98 -5.29
N ALA A 92 16.31 -11.31 -4.13
CA ALA A 92 16.74 -11.91 -2.88
C ALA A 92 15.60 -12.63 -2.11
N GLY A 93 14.33 -12.47 -2.53
CA GLY A 93 13.17 -13.01 -1.83
C GLY A 93 12.90 -12.33 -0.48
N LEU A 94 13.21 -11.04 -0.36
CA LEU A 94 13.02 -10.20 0.82
C LEU A 94 11.90 -9.18 0.58
N THR A 95 11.12 -8.89 1.62
CA THR A 95 10.05 -7.87 1.57
C THR A 95 10.48 -6.63 2.35
N ALA A 96 10.48 -5.46 1.72
CA ALA A 96 10.61 -4.19 2.45
C ALA A 96 9.31 -3.88 3.19
N VAL A 97 9.41 -3.54 4.48
CA VAL A 97 8.26 -3.12 5.31
C VAL A 97 8.41 -1.70 5.84
N SER A 98 9.58 -1.11 5.63
CA SER A 98 9.94 0.24 6.06
C SER A 98 11.10 0.73 5.20
N ALA A 99 11.28 2.04 5.10
CA ALA A 99 12.46 2.64 4.53
C ALA A 99 12.88 3.86 5.35
N HIS A 100 14.19 4.11 5.37
CA HIS A 100 14.77 5.34 5.87
C HIS A 100 15.16 6.21 4.67
N ILE A 101 14.42 7.29 4.50
CA ILE A 101 14.58 8.28 3.44
C ILE A 101 14.90 9.64 4.08
N GLY A 102 15.74 10.43 3.41
CA GLY A 102 16.06 11.78 3.86
C GLY A 102 14.84 12.70 3.74
N ILE A 103 14.73 13.67 4.65
CA ILE A 103 13.57 14.58 4.70
C ILE A 103 13.42 15.39 3.42
N GLU A 104 14.54 15.83 2.82
CA GLU A 104 14.52 16.65 1.62
C GLU A 104 13.94 15.89 0.41
N GLY A 105 14.40 14.65 0.18
CA GLY A 105 13.84 13.80 -0.87
C GLY A 105 12.38 13.45 -0.61
N PHE A 106 12.00 13.23 0.65
CA PHE A 106 10.60 12.99 1.03
C PHE A 106 9.70 14.19 0.72
N GLU A 107 10.16 15.42 0.97
CA GLU A 107 9.37 16.64 0.75
C GLU A 107 9.35 17.07 -0.73
N GLN A 108 10.46 16.91 -1.45
CA GLN A 108 10.60 17.39 -2.83
C GLN A 108 10.18 16.35 -3.88
N ASN A 109 10.38 15.06 -3.60
CA ASN A 109 10.26 13.97 -4.57
C ASN A 109 9.48 12.77 -4.02
N PHE A 110 8.42 13.02 -3.22
CA PHE A 110 7.67 11.96 -2.52
C PHE A 110 7.30 10.76 -3.41
N ASP A 111 6.70 11.01 -4.59
CA ASP A 111 6.22 9.96 -5.49
C ASP A 111 7.35 9.03 -5.96
N GLU A 112 8.53 9.58 -6.20
CA GLU A 112 9.72 8.82 -6.57
C GLU A 112 10.24 8.01 -5.37
N GLN A 113 10.26 8.62 -4.18
CA GLN A 113 10.73 7.98 -2.95
C GLN A 113 9.84 6.83 -2.48
N VAL A 114 8.59 6.73 -2.93
CA VAL A 114 7.67 5.65 -2.54
C VAL A 114 7.39 4.65 -3.67
N ALA A 115 8.02 4.80 -4.83
CA ALA A 115 7.74 3.94 -5.99
C ALA A 115 8.21 2.48 -5.84
N PHE A 116 8.93 2.13 -4.76
CA PHE A 116 9.47 0.78 -4.53
C PHE A 116 8.57 -0.12 -3.68
N TRP A 117 7.39 0.36 -3.27
CA TRP A 117 6.39 -0.44 -2.55
C TRP A 117 5.68 -1.43 -3.47
#